data_AF-A0A7S1KXT5-F1
#
_entry.id   AF-A0A7S1KXT5-F1
#
_cell.length_a   1.000
_cell.length_b   1.000
_cell.length_c   1.000
_cell.angle_alpha   90.00
_cell.angle_beta   90.00
_cell.angle_gamma   90.00
#
_symmetry.space_group_name_H-M   'P 1'
#
loop_
_entity.id
_entity.type
_entity.pdbx_description
1 polymer ?
#
loop_
_entity_poly.entity_id
_entity_poly.type
_entity_poly.pdbx_seq_one_letter_code
_entity_poly.pdbx_strand_id
1 'polypeptide(L)'
;CGQNTRDMANAYGPGGNFRIDTTKPFQVLTAFSEHQGSLAGMVTTLQQGTERVVLDHGSCKADYYAALSPAMVSGMSLRITYWGSTASTMGWLDKPPCGEQSCSGGNAGDAVITEFKVEAY
;
A
#
# COMPACT_ATOMS: atom_id res chain seq x y z
N CYS A 1 11.59 1.41 4.49
CA CYS A 1 11.14 2.74 4.03
C CYS A 1 9.64 2.66 3.81
N GLY A 2 8.83 3.29 4.65
CA GLY A 2 7.36 3.18 4.60
C GLY A 2 6.72 4.48 4.10
N GLN A 3 5.68 4.36 3.28
CA GLN A 3 4.80 5.47 2.88
C GLN A 3 3.37 5.13 3.32
N ASN A 4 2.60 6.15 3.66
CA ASN A 4 1.20 6.01 4.04
C ASN A 4 0.43 7.30 3.74
N THR A 5 -0.89 7.25 3.84
CA THR A 5 -1.80 8.35 3.54
C THR A 5 -2.19 9.19 4.76
N ARG A 6 -1.61 8.95 5.94
CA ARG A 6 -2.04 9.54 7.22
C ARG A 6 -2.06 11.07 7.19
N ASP A 7 -1.02 11.66 6.64
CA ASP A 7 -0.85 13.12 6.59
C ASP A 7 -1.37 13.72 5.27
N MET A 8 -2.08 12.91 4.47
CA MET A 8 -2.74 13.34 3.24
C MET A 8 -4.23 13.50 3.50
N ALA A 9 -4.68 14.75 3.67
CA ALA A 9 -6.09 15.05 3.94
C ALA A 9 -7.03 14.32 2.97
N ASN A 10 -8.00 13.60 3.54
CA ASN A 10 -9.05 12.86 2.84
C ASN A 10 -8.53 11.94 1.70
N ALA A 11 -7.30 11.43 1.78
CA ALA A 11 -6.75 10.61 0.72
C ALA A 11 -7.37 9.21 0.64
N TYR A 12 -7.53 8.54 1.77
CA TYR A 12 -7.92 7.13 1.83
C TYR A 12 -8.75 6.87 3.09
N GLY A 13 -9.94 6.31 2.93
CA GLY A 13 -10.82 5.99 4.05
C GLY A 13 -12.25 5.65 3.62
N PRO A 14 -13.14 5.33 4.58
CA PRO A 14 -14.49 4.89 4.26
C PRO A 14 -15.41 6.06 3.87
N GLY A 15 -16.08 5.95 2.73
CA GLY A 15 -17.13 6.86 2.27
C GLY A 15 -16.66 7.91 1.25
N GLY A 16 -17.63 8.55 0.59
CA GLY A 16 -17.39 9.45 -0.54
C GLY A 16 -16.69 10.78 -0.24
N ASN A 17 -16.35 11.04 1.03
CA ASN A 17 -15.53 12.20 1.40
C ASN A 17 -14.03 11.95 1.20
N PHE A 18 -13.62 10.71 0.98
CA PHE A 18 -12.25 10.34 0.67
C PHE A 18 -12.05 10.22 -0.84
N ARG A 19 -10.87 10.61 -1.32
CA ARG A 19 -10.45 10.41 -2.72
C ARG A 19 -10.47 8.93 -3.09
N ILE A 20 -10.00 8.08 -2.18
CA ILE A 20 -10.15 6.63 -2.28
C ILE A 20 -11.14 6.19 -1.20
N ASP A 21 -12.37 5.94 -1.62
CA ASP A 21 -13.47 5.42 -0.81
C ASP A 21 -13.31 3.90 -0.64
N THR A 22 -12.89 3.46 0.54
CA THR A 22 -12.61 2.05 0.84
C THR A 22 -13.86 1.19 0.97
N THR A 23 -15.06 1.77 0.86
CA THR A 23 -16.33 1.01 0.79
C THR A 23 -16.62 0.49 -0.62
N LYS A 24 -15.79 0.88 -1.60
CA LYS A 24 -15.89 0.48 -3.01
C LYS A 24 -14.55 -0.10 -3.49
N PRO A 25 -14.57 -0.93 -4.55
CA PRO A 25 -13.33 -1.40 -5.17
C PRO A 25 -12.46 -0.24 -5.68
N PHE A 26 -11.15 -0.43 -5.64
CA PHE A 26 -10.14 0.46 -6.22
C PHE A 26 -8.94 -0.38 -6.68
N GLN A 27 -8.16 0.17 -7.60
CA GLN A 27 -6.96 -0.49 -8.11
C GLN A 27 -5.73 -0.03 -7.32
N VAL A 28 -4.82 -0.97 -7.09
CA VAL A 28 -3.51 -0.71 -6.49
C VAL A 28 -2.44 -1.11 -7.50
N LEU A 29 -1.66 -0.14 -7.97
CA LEU A 29 -0.55 -0.34 -8.89
C LEU A 29 0.75 0.05 -8.21
N THR A 30 1.67 -0.90 -8.04
CA THR A 30 3.03 -0.61 -7.60
C THR A 30 3.99 -0.79 -8.77
N ALA A 31 4.63 0.31 -9.18
CA ALA A 31 5.63 0.34 -10.24
C ALA A 31 7.03 0.47 -9.63
N PHE A 32 7.99 -0.24 -10.22
CA PHE A 32 9.40 -0.23 -9.82
C PHE A 32 10.23 0.31 -10.97
N SER A 33 11.05 1.34 -10.71
CA SER A 33 11.95 1.89 -11.72
C SER A 33 13.35 1.32 -11.55
N GLU A 34 14.04 1.15 -12.67
CA GLU A 34 15.40 0.61 -12.74
C GLU A 34 16.36 1.66 -13.28
N HIS A 35 17.60 1.64 -12.78
CA HIS A 35 18.70 2.41 -13.31
C HIS A 35 20.02 1.62 -13.15
N GLN A 36 20.68 1.34 -14.28
CA GLN A 36 21.96 0.61 -14.34
C GLN A 36 21.94 -0.78 -13.65
N GLY A 37 20.92 -1.58 -13.94
CA GLY A 37 20.69 -2.91 -13.38
C GLY A 37 20.25 -2.91 -11.92
N SER A 38 19.96 -1.74 -11.34
CA SER A 38 19.58 -1.60 -9.94
C SER A 38 18.22 -0.94 -9.80
N LEU A 39 17.48 -1.33 -8.77
CA LEU A 39 16.25 -0.64 -8.37
C LEU A 39 16.59 0.82 -8.06
N ALA A 40 15.82 1.74 -8.63
CA ALA A 40 16.02 3.18 -8.50
C ALA A 40 14.82 3.86 -7.83
N GLY A 41 13.66 3.22 -7.80
CA GLY A 41 12.46 3.80 -7.25
C GLY A 41 11.29 2.82 -7.16
N MET A 42 10.31 3.21 -6.36
CA MET A 42 9.06 2.49 -6.19
C MET A 42 7.94 3.51 -6.01
N VAL A 43 6.86 3.36 -6.77
CA VAL A 43 5.70 4.25 -6.70
C VAL A 43 4.45 3.39 -6.61
N THR A 44 3.65 3.61 -5.57
CA THR A 44 2.34 2.97 -5.44
C THR A 44 1.24 3.98 -5.78
N THR A 45 0.31 3.57 -6.62
CA THR A 45 -0.84 4.37 -7.03
C THR A 45 -2.12 3.66 -6.61
N LEU A 46 -2.99 4.39 -5.92
CA LEU A 46 -4.37 3.99 -5.68
C LEU A 46 -5.25 4.72 -6.70
N GLN A 47 -6.08 3.99 -7.44
CA GLN A 47 -6.95 4.53 -8.48
C GLN A 47 -8.40 4.11 -8.26
N GLN A 48 -9.32 5.07 -8.24
CA GLN A 48 -10.76 4.82 -8.13
C GLN A 48 -11.54 5.78 -9.03
N GLY A 49 -12.04 5.29 -10.17
CA GLY A 49 -12.66 6.17 -11.17
C GLY A 49 -11.66 7.21 -11.68
N THR A 50 -11.96 8.50 -11.51
CA THR A 50 -11.06 9.61 -11.85
C THR A 50 -10.10 9.99 -10.71
N GLU A 51 -10.36 9.52 -9.50
CA GLU A 51 -9.57 9.85 -8.32
C GLU A 51 -8.27 9.03 -8.25
N ARG A 52 -7.20 9.69 -7.79
CA ARG A 52 -5.88 9.10 -7.69
C ARG A 52 -5.14 9.57 -6.44
N VAL A 53 -4.51 8.63 -5.74
CA VAL A 53 -3.55 8.90 -4.66
C VAL A 53 -2.22 8.24 -5.01
N VAL A 54 -1.13 8.99 -4.93
CA VAL A 54 0.22 8.51 -5.23
C VAL A 54 1.05 8.50 -3.95
N LEU A 55 1.63 7.34 -3.66
CA LEU A 55 2.62 7.12 -2.62
C LEU A 55 3.97 6.95 -3.30
N ASP A 56 4.74 8.04 -3.33
CA ASP A 56 6.09 8.03 -3.88
C ASP A 56 7.09 7.61 -2.80
N HIS A 57 7.77 6.49 -3.03
CA HIS A 57 8.82 6.01 -2.14
C HIS A 57 10.18 6.63 -2.51
N GLY A 58 10.26 7.57 -3.44
CA GLY A 58 11.51 8.23 -3.88
C GLY A 58 12.33 8.89 -2.78
N SER A 59 11.73 9.19 -1.62
CA SER A 59 12.46 9.66 -0.42
C SER A 59 13.25 8.56 0.29
N CYS A 60 13.15 7.30 -0.13
CA CYS A 60 14.01 6.24 0.37
C CYS A 60 15.47 6.54 -0.02
N LYS A 61 16.39 6.26 0.90
CA LYS A 61 17.81 6.40 0.64
C LYS A 61 18.26 5.43 -0.46
N ALA A 62 19.23 5.83 -1.28
CA ALA A 62 19.73 5.01 -2.39
C ALA A 62 20.28 3.64 -1.93
N ASP A 63 20.86 3.57 -0.72
CA ASP A 63 21.35 2.33 -0.10
C ASP A 63 20.23 1.30 0.15
N TYR A 64 19.00 1.74 0.46
CA TYR A 64 17.84 0.87 0.61
C TYR A 64 17.50 0.16 -0.70
N TYR A 65 17.47 0.91 -1.81
CA TYR A 65 17.17 0.32 -3.10
C TYR A 65 18.31 -0.58 -3.61
N ALA A 66 19.56 -0.19 -3.38
CA ALA A 66 20.71 -1.03 -3.68
C ALA A 66 20.66 -2.36 -2.91
N ALA A 67 20.28 -2.34 -1.63
CA ALA A 67 20.14 -3.55 -0.82
C ALA A 67 18.98 -4.46 -1.26
N LEU A 68 17.89 -3.89 -1.80
CA LEU A 68 16.73 -4.66 -2.28
C LEU A 68 16.94 -5.25 -3.69
N SER A 69 17.78 -4.61 -4.50
CA SER A 69 17.97 -4.95 -5.93
C SER A 69 18.29 -6.42 -6.19
N PRO A 70 19.24 -7.08 -5.48
CA PRO A 70 19.58 -8.48 -5.76
C PRO A 70 18.40 -9.44 -5.56
N ALA A 71 17.55 -9.18 -4.56
CA ALA A 71 16.38 -10.01 -4.28
C ALA A 71 15.31 -9.87 -5.36
N MET A 72 15.08 -8.65 -5.86
CA MET A 72 14.14 -8.42 -6.95
C MET A 72 14.61 -9.06 -8.26
N VAL A 73 15.90 -8.93 -8.59
CA VAL A 73 16.51 -9.54 -9.79
C VAL A 73 16.48 -11.07 -9.71
N SER A 74 16.76 -11.65 -8.54
CA SER A 74 16.71 -13.11 -8.36
C SER A 74 15.30 -13.70 -8.44
N GLY A 75 14.26 -12.86 -8.42
CA GLY A 75 12.87 -13.28 -8.32
C GLY A 75 12.44 -13.50 -6.88
N MET A 76 11.22 -13.09 -6.58
CA MET A 76 10.59 -13.23 -5.26
C MET A 76 9.32 -14.06 -5.36
N SER A 77 8.96 -14.76 -4.29
CA SER A 77 7.66 -15.40 -4.16
C SER A 77 6.63 -14.41 -3.67
N LEU A 78 5.50 -14.32 -4.37
CA LEU A 78 4.36 -13.54 -3.91
C LEU A 78 3.69 -14.25 -2.72
N ARG A 79 3.34 -13.49 -1.69
CA ARG A 79 2.60 -13.98 -0.53
C ARG A 79 1.45 -13.02 -0.21
N ILE A 80 0.24 -13.58 -0.10
CA ILE A 80 -0.95 -12.87 0.37
C ILE A 80 -1.34 -13.45 1.73
N THR A 81 -1.49 -12.59 2.73
CA THR A 81 -1.90 -12.99 4.08
C THR A 81 -2.91 -12.00 4.64
N TYR A 82 -4.02 -12.50 5.16
CA TYR A 82 -4.98 -11.72 5.93
C TYR A 82 -4.88 -12.15 7.39
N TRP A 83 -4.44 -11.23 8.26
CA TRP A 83 -4.15 -11.50 9.67
C TRP A 83 -4.36 -10.25 10.51
N GLY A 84 -4.47 -10.42 11.83
CA GLY A 84 -4.77 -9.35 12.79
C GLY A 84 -6.01 -9.72 13.60
N SER A 85 -5.95 -9.50 14.91
CA SER A 85 -7.05 -9.84 15.82
C SER A 85 -7.47 -8.69 16.74
N THR A 86 -6.59 -7.72 16.98
CA THR A 86 -6.85 -6.54 17.85
C THR A 86 -6.10 -5.30 17.35
N ALA A 87 -6.59 -4.09 17.67
CA ALA A 87 -5.87 -2.82 17.41
C ALA A 87 -4.43 -2.80 17.91
N SER A 88 -4.10 -3.51 18.99
CA SER A 88 -2.72 -3.58 19.49
C SER A 88 -1.80 -4.34 18.56
N THR A 89 -2.30 -5.34 17.82
CA THR A 89 -1.51 -6.11 16.85
C THR A 89 -1.24 -5.35 15.55
N MET A 90 -2.06 -4.33 15.23
CA MET A 90 -1.97 -3.53 14.00
C MET A 90 -1.73 -2.05 14.23
N GLY A 91 -1.42 -1.62 15.46
CA GLY A 91 -1.33 -0.20 15.77
C GLY A 91 -0.23 0.57 15.04
N TRP A 92 0.77 -0.12 14.46
CA TRP A 92 1.76 0.49 13.58
C TRP A 92 1.19 0.82 12.18
N LEU A 93 0.08 0.19 11.80
CA LEU A 93 -0.61 0.32 10.52
C LEU A 93 -1.85 1.22 10.63
N ASP A 94 -2.69 1.03 11.65
CA ASP A 94 -4.04 1.61 11.72
C ASP A 94 -4.28 2.59 12.87
N LYS A 95 -3.40 2.63 13.88
CA LYS A 95 -3.60 3.45 15.08
C LYS A 95 -2.86 4.79 14.98
N PRO A 96 -3.54 5.90 15.30
CA PRO A 96 -4.65 6.53 14.57
C PRO A 96 -4.22 7.08 13.19
N PRO A 97 -5.19 7.43 12.30
CA PRO A 97 -6.61 7.55 12.59
C PRO A 97 -7.45 6.36 12.12
N CYS A 98 -7.90 5.49 13.04
CA CYS A 98 -9.15 4.73 12.88
C CYS A 98 -10.40 5.64 13.03
N GLY A 99 -10.25 6.97 12.94
CA GLY A 99 -11.30 7.94 13.26
C GLY A 99 -11.89 7.70 14.65
N GLU A 100 -13.22 7.68 14.75
CA GLU A 100 -13.97 7.36 15.97
C GLU A 100 -14.14 5.84 16.21
N GLN A 101 -13.67 4.98 15.31
CA GLN A 101 -13.89 3.54 15.40
C GLN A 101 -12.79 2.83 16.22
N SER A 102 -13.18 1.79 16.95
CA SER A 102 -12.21 0.89 17.58
C SER A 102 -11.79 -0.18 16.58
N CYS A 103 -10.48 -0.30 16.37
CA CYS A 103 -9.91 -1.34 15.53
C CYS A 103 -9.91 -2.67 16.33
N SER A 104 -10.77 -3.63 15.96
CA SER A 104 -10.89 -4.94 16.63
C SER A 104 -11.11 -6.03 15.59
N GLY A 105 -10.69 -7.27 15.88
CA GLY A 105 -10.87 -8.39 14.97
C GLY A 105 -12.32 -8.72 14.68
N GLY A 106 -13.27 -8.33 15.54
CA GLY A 106 -14.70 -8.44 15.25
C GLY A 106 -15.21 -7.46 14.18
N ASN A 107 -14.43 -6.40 13.88
CA ASN A 107 -14.69 -5.45 12.80
C ASN A 107 -13.92 -5.81 11.52
N ALA A 108 -13.21 -6.95 11.50
CA ALA A 108 -12.55 -7.45 10.32
C ALA A 108 -13.62 -7.98 9.34
N GLY A 109 -13.82 -7.26 8.24
CA GLY A 109 -14.72 -7.67 7.16
C GLY A 109 -14.04 -8.58 6.14
N ASP A 110 -14.81 -9.03 5.15
CA ASP A 110 -14.26 -9.79 4.03
C ASP A 110 -13.29 -8.93 3.21
N ALA A 111 -12.10 -9.47 2.95
CA ALA A 111 -11.11 -8.87 2.06
C ALA A 111 -11.13 -9.59 0.72
N VAL A 112 -11.51 -8.87 -0.34
CA VAL A 112 -11.57 -9.41 -1.71
C VAL A 112 -10.47 -8.77 -2.55
N ILE A 113 -9.63 -9.60 -3.17
CA ILE A 113 -8.60 -9.19 -4.13
C ILE A 113 -8.95 -9.81 -5.47
N THR A 114 -9.07 -8.98 -6.50
CA THR A 114 -9.38 -9.39 -7.89
C THR A 114 -8.38 -8.77 -8.86
N GLU A 115 -8.37 -9.29 -10.09
CA GLU A 115 -7.56 -8.76 -11.21
C GLU A 115 -6.06 -8.64 -10.88
N PHE A 116 -5.57 -9.57 -10.07
CA PHE A 116 -4.19 -9.59 -9.63
C PHE A 116 -3.24 -9.97 -10.78
N LYS A 117 -2.21 -9.16 -10.99
CA LYS A 117 -1.20 -9.37 -12.03
C LYS A 117 0.18 -8.94 -11.53
N VAL A 118 1.20 -9.72 -11.90
CA VAL A 118 2.62 -9.35 -11.76
C VAL A 118 3.21 -9.34 -13.16
N GLU A 119 3.82 -8.21 -13.51
CA GLU A 119 4.38 -7.98 -14.84
C GLU A 119 5.87 -7.70 -14.73
N ALA A 120 6.64 -8.30 -15.61
CA ALA A 120 7.94 -7.76 -15.98
C ALA A 120 7.67 -6.61 -16.96
N TYR A 121 8.17 -5.42 -16.64
CA TYR A 121 8.24 -4.30 -17.58
C TYR A 121 9.48 -4.43 -18.46
#